data_AF-A0A323V892-F1
#
_entry.id   AF-A0A323V892-F1
#
_cell.length_a   1.000
_cell.length_b   1.000
_cell.length_c   1.000
_cell.angle_alpha   90.00
_cell.angle_beta   90.00
_cell.angle_gamma   90.00
#
_symmetry.space_group_name_H-M   'P 1'
#
loop_
_entity.id
_entity.type
_entity.pdbx_description
1 polymer ?
#
loop_
_entity_poly.entity_id
_entity_poly.type
_entity_poly.pdbx_seq_one_letter_code
_entity_poly.pdbx_strand_id
1 'polypeptide(L)' 'DLVCWDVGGVADAGVADPVAGLLWAAPGRRPRHVVVGGRVVVRDGVLVSRPEADVVAGLRALLTTRRSR' A
#
# COMPACT_ATOMS: atom_id res chain seq x y z
N ASP A 1 -0.96 -12.49 10.28
CA ASP A 1 -0.86 -11.29 9.42
C ASP A 1 0.10 -11.55 8.30
N LEU A 2 -0.20 -11.09 7.08
CA LEU A 2 0.70 -11.22 5.94
C LEU A 2 0.49 -10.09 4.94
N VAL A 3 1.52 -9.83 4.15
CA VAL A 3 1.50 -8.87 3.04
C VAL A 3 2.17 -9.51 1.82
N CYS A 4 1.54 -9.32 0.66
CA CYS A 4 2.05 -9.74 -0.64
C CYS A 4 2.33 -8.52 -1.50
N TRP A 5 3.52 -8.48 -2.08
CA TRP A 5 3.88 -7.53 -3.13
C TRP A 5 3.89 -8.25 -4.47
N ASP A 6 3.47 -7.52 -5.51
CA ASP A 6 3.73 -7.95 -6.87
C ASP A 6 5.21 -7.73 -7.17
N VAL A 7 5.87 -8.73 -7.76
CA VAL A 7 7.27 -8.66 -8.24
C VAL A 7 7.38 -9.03 -9.72
N GLY A 8 6.24 -9.08 -10.43
CA GLY A 8 6.20 -9.30 -11.89
C GLY A 8 6.33 -8.01 -12.70
N GLY A 9 6.50 -6.86 -12.06
CA GLY A 9 6.57 -5.56 -12.72
C GLY A 9 7.94 -5.26 -13.33
N VAL A 10 7.99 -4.26 -14.22
CA VAL A 10 9.23 -3.84 -14.89
C VAL A 10 10.35 -3.44 -13.92
N ALA A 11 10.00 -2.94 -12.73
CA ALA A 11 10.96 -2.56 -11.70
C ALA A 11 11.71 -3.77 -11.12
N ASP A 12 11.15 -4.97 -11.24
CA ASP A 12 11.74 -6.22 -10.73
C ASP A 12 12.47 -7.00 -11.84
N ALA A 13 12.48 -6.49 -13.07
CA ALA A 13 13.11 -7.16 -14.21
C ALA A 13 14.64 -7.27 -13.99
N GLY A 14 15.16 -8.49 -14.07
CA GLY A 14 16.59 -8.77 -13.86
C GLY A 14 17.03 -8.81 -12.40
N VAL A 15 16.10 -8.66 -11.45
CA VAL A 15 16.39 -8.86 -10.03
C VAL A 15 16.60 -10.35 -9.76
N ALA A 16 17.82 -10.72 -9.35
CA ALA A 16 18.17 -12.12 -9.10
C ALA A 16 17.59 -12.66 -7.78
N ASP A 17 17.51 -11.83 -6.75
CA ASP A 17 16.90 -12.16 -5.46
C ASP A 17 15.65 -11.30 -5.26
N PRO A 18 14.43 -11.85 -5.41
CA PRO A 18 13.21 -11.09 -5.26
C PRO A 18 13.01 -10.57 -3.83
N VAL A 19 13.58 -11.23 -2.81
CA VAL A 19 13.47 -10.77 -1.42
C VAL A 19 14.33 -9.53 -1.20
N ALA A 20 15.59 -9.55 -1.62
CA ALA A 20 16.42 -8.34 -1.63
C ALA A 20 15.80 -7.25 -2.54
N GLY A 21 15.18 -7.65 -3.65
CA GLY A 21 14.45 -6.79 -4.58
C GLY A 21 13.33 -5.97 -3.92
N LEU A 22 12.60 -6.54 -2.95
CA LEU A 22 11.55 -5.80 -2.23
C LEU A 22 12.09 -4.53 -1.55
N LEU A 23 13.34 -4.56 -1.10
CA LEU A 23 13.97 -3.41 -0.44
C LEU A 23 14.59 -2.43 -1.45
N TRP A 24 15.26 -2.95 -2.48
CA TRP A 24 16.14 -2.14 -3.32
C TRP A 24 15.59 -1.77 -4.70
N ALA A 25 14.71 -2.58 -5.28
CA ALA A 25 14.30 -2.43 -6.68
C ALA A 25 13.18 -1.38 -6.86
N ALA A 26 12.23 -1.29 -5.93
CA ALA A 26 11.23 -0.21 -5.92
C ALA A 26 10.80 0.15 -4.48
N PRO A 27 11.58 0.99 -3.79
CA PRO A 27 11.23 1.47 -2.46
C PRO A 27 9.86 2.16 -2.45
N GLY A 28 9.05 1.89 -1.43
CA GLY A 28 7.71 2.47 -1.30
C GLY A 28 6.64 1.84 -2.20
N ARG A 29 6.93 0.70 -2.86
CA ARG A 29 5.92 -0.03 -3.65
C ARG A 29 4.69 -0.37 -2.81
N ARG A 30 3.51 -0.21 -3.43
CA ARG A 30 2.24 -0.54 -2.80
C ARG A 30 2.08 -2.06 -2.69
N PRO A 31 1.64 -2.60 -1.54
CA PRO A 31 1.32 -4.01 -1.44
C PRO A 31 0.09 -4.33 -2.29
N ARG A 32 0.10 -5.52 -2.92
CA ARG A 32 -1.02 -6.00 -3.73
C ARG A 32 -2.12 -6.61 -2.86
N HIS A 33 -1.74 -7.39 -1.84
CA HIS A 33 -2.67 -7.97 -0.87
C HIS A 33 -2.16 -7.82 0.55
N VAL A 34 -3.06 -7.54 1.49
CA VAL A 34 -2.74 -7.43 2.93
C VAL A 34 -3.83 -8.12 3.73
N VAL A 35 -3.42 -8.95 4.69
CA VAL A 35 -4.30 -9.67 5.62
C VAL A 35 -3.91 -9.35 7.05
N VAL A 36 -4.88 -8.86 7.84
CA VAL A 36 -4.73 -8.53 9.26
C VAL A 36 -5.77 -9.28 10.07
N GLY A 37 -5.35 -10.07 11.05
CA GLY A 37 -6.26 -10.88 11.90
C GLY A 37 -7.13 -11.83 11.08
N GLY A 38 -6.60 -12.39 9.99
CA GLY A 38 -7.34 -13.28 9.07
C GLY A 38 -8.31 -12.56 8.12
N ARG A 39 -8.35 -11.22 8.11
CA ARG A 39 -9.22 -10.42 7.22
C ARG A 39 -8.41 -9.74 6.13
N VAL A 40 -8.87 -9.84 4.88
CA VAL A 40 -8.28 -9.12 3.74
C VAL A 40 -8.65 -7.64 3.86
N VAL A 41 -7.63 -6.78 3.98
CA VAL A 41 -7.81 -5.31 4.08
C VAL A 41 -7.36 -4.57 2.83
N VAL A 42 -6.48 -5.18 2.02
CA VAL A 42 -6.10 -4.71 0.69
C VAL A 42 -6.25 -5.86 -0.29
N ARG A 43 -6.91 -5.61 -1.43
CA ARG A 43 -7.04 -6.56 -2.54
C ARG A 43 -6.72 -5.87 -3.86
N ASP A 44 -5.80 -6.47 -4.62
CA ASP A 44 -5.34 -5.95 -5.92
C ASP A 44 -4.90 -4.49 -5.84
N GLY A 45 -4.22 -4.13 -4.75
CA GLY A 45 -3.72 -2.77 -4.49
C GLY A 45 -4.77 -1.77 -3.98
N VAL A 46 -6.01 -2.20 -3.74
CA VAL A 46 -7.12 -1.33 -3.31
C VAL A 46 -7.58 -1.68 -1.89
N LEU A 47 -7.90 -0.66 -1.09
CA LEU A 47 -8.50 -0.82 0.23
C LEU A 47 -9.90 -1.46 0.13
N VAL A 48 -10.14 -2.51 0.91
CA VAL A 48 -11.41 -3.27 0.87
C VAL A 48 -12.54 -2.56 1.61
N SER A 49 -12.23 -1.87 2.72
CA SER A 49 -13.25 -1.32 3.61
C SER A 49 -13.72 0.09 3.25
N ARG A 50 -12.88 0.88 2.56
CA ARG A 50 -13.19 2.27 2.20
C ARG A 50 -12.35 2.73 1.01
N PRO A 51 -12.91 3.49 0.06
CA PRO A 51 -12.14 4.13 -0.99
C PRO A 51 -11.01 5.02 -0.44
N GLU A 52 -9.83 4.94 -1.04
CA GLU A 52 -8.66 5.75 -0.63
C GLU A 52 -8.96 7.25 -0.71
N ALA A 53 -9.71 7.69 -1.73
CA ALA A 53 -10.08 9.09 -1.91
C ALA A 53 -10.84 9.67 -0.72
N ASP A 54 -11.72 8.88 -0.09
CA ASP A 54 -12.49 9.31 1.07
C ASP A 54 -11.61 9.48 2.31
N VAL A 55 -10.61 8.59 2.47
CA VAL A 55 -9.64 8.68 3.55
C VAL A 55 -8.80 9.95 3.40
N VAL A 56 -8.33 10.22 2.18
CA VAL A 56 -7.57 11.43 1.85
C VAL A 56 -8.40 12.70 2.10
N ALA A 57 -9.66 12.72 1.66
CA ALA A 57 -10.57 13.85 1.90
C ALA A 57 -10.80 14.10 3.39
N GLY A 58 -11.03 13.03 4.17
CA GLY A 58 -11.19 13.12 5.62
C GLY A 58 -9.95 13.68 6.32
N LEU A 59 -8.76 13.23 5.92
CA LEU A 59 -7.50 13.74 6.46
C LEU A 59 -7.31 15.24 6.14
N ARG A 60 -7.60 15.66 4.90
CA ARG A 60 -7.51 17.08 4.50
C ARG A 60 -8.45 17.99 5.30
N ALA A 61 -9.68 17.54 5.52
CA ALA A 61 -10.65 18.27 6.34
C ALA A 61 -10.14 18.43 7.78
N LEU A 62 -9.66 17.33 8.40
CA LEU A 62 -9.11 17.34 9.75
C LEU A 62 -7.94 18.32 9.91
N LEU A 63 -7.00 18.31 8.95
CA LEU A 63 -5.84 19.20 8.98
C LEU A 63 -6.24 20.67 8.81
N THR A 64 -7.23 20.94 7.93
CA THR A 64 -7.76 22.30 7.76
C THR A 64 -8.36 22.83 9.06
N THR A 65 -9.19 22.03 9.74
CA THR A 65 -9.80 22.40 11.03
C THR A 65 -8.77 22.64 12.13
N ARG A 66 -7.68 21.86 12.16
CA ARG A 66 -6.61 22.03 13.16
C ARG A 66 -5.79 23.28 12.92
N ARG A 67 -5.57 23.67 11.66
CA ARG A 67 -4.83 24.89 11.33
C ARG A 67 -5.62 26.17 11.64
N SER A 68 -6.95 26.09 11.68
CA SER A 68 -7.82 27.23 12.03
C SER A 68 -8.06 27.39 13.54
N ARG A 69 -7.49 26.52 14.39
CA ARG A 69 -7.50 26.65 15.85
C ARG A 69 -6.16 27.16 16.32
#